data_AF-A0A5C3MV56-F1
#
_entry.id   AF-A0A5C3MV56-F1
#
_cell.length_a   1.000
_cell.length_b   1.000
_cell.length_c   1.000
_cell.angle_alpha   90.00
_cell.angle_beta   90.00
_cell.angle_gamma   90.00
#
_symmetry.space_group_name_H-M   'P 1'
#
loop_
_entity.id
_entity.type
_entity.pdbx_description
1 polymer ?
#
loop_
_entity_poly.entity_id
_entity_poly.type
_entity_poly.pdbx_seq_one_letter_code
_entity_poly.pdbx_strand_id
1 'polypeptide(L)' 'MATTHNFVGDKLVDELPSQATQKLSDDDLTKKEAQRLQGGAQEPGANKRAGAASLDPSGT' A
#
# COMPACT_ATOMS: atom_id res chain seq x y z
N MET A 1 -0.58 19.93 25.33
CA MET A 1 0.23 19.39 24.23
C MET A 1 -0.64 18.36 23.52
N ALA A 2 -1.04 18.60 22.27
CA ALA A 2 -1.83 17.61 21.52
C ALA A 2 -0.88 16.52 21.01
N THR A 3 -1.03 15.29 21.48
CA THR A 3 -0.25 14.14 21.00
C THR A 3 -0.81 13.74 19.64
N THR A 4 0.01 13.83 18.61
CA THR A 4 -0.38 13.38 17.26
C THR A 4 0.00 11.91 17.13
N HIS A 5 -0.98 11.05 16.84
CA HIS A 5 -0.77 9.62 16.65
C HIS A 5 -0.75 9.29 15.15
N ASN A 6 0.25 8.53 14.73
CA ASN A 6 0.40 8.07 13.35
C ASN A 6 -0.13 6.63 13.24
N PHE A 7 -0.95 6.37 12.22
CA PHE A 7 -1.58 5.07 12.01
C PHE A 7 -1.25 4.51 10.63
N VAL A 8 -1.16 3.18 10.54
CA VAL A 8 -1.09 2.41 9.29
C VAL A 8 -2.20 1.37 9.34
N GLY A 9 -3.28 1.61 8.61
CA GLY A 9 -4.51 0.82 8.74
C GLY A 9 -5.19 1.05 10.08
N ASP A 10 -5.40 -0.02 10.84
CA ASP A 10 -6.02 -0.03 12.17
C ASP A 10 -5.00 0.04 13.32
N LYS A 11 -3.69 0.06 13.02
CA LYS A 11 -2.62 -0.02 14.02
C LYS A 11 -1.82 1.28 14.14
N LEU A 12 -1.41 1.57 15.38
CA LEU A 12 -0.46 2.66 15.66
C LEU A 12 0.92 2.30 15.13
N VAL A 13 1.62 3.29 14.56
CA VAL A 13 3.00 3.11 14.07
C VAL A 13 3.93 2.64 15.18
N ASP A 14 3.73 3.14 16.41
CA ASP A 14 4.55 2.81 17.58
C ASP A 14 4.38 1.34 18.02
N GLU A 15 3.29 0.68 17.63
CA GLU A 15 3.02 -0.73 17.93
C GLU A 15 3.53 -1.68 16.84
N LEU A 16 3.98 -1.13 15.70
CA LEU A 16 4.54 -1.95 14.63
C LEU A 16 5.95 -2.42 15.01
N PRO A 17 6.30 -3.68 14.72
CA PRO A 17 7.67 -4.16 14.93
C PRO A 17 8.65 -3.30 14.14
N SER A 18 9.79 -2.96 14.73
CA SER A 18 10.80 -2.06 14.13
C SER A 18 11.30 -2.55 12.76
N GLN A 19 11.28 -3.86 12.50
CA GLN A 19 11.62 -4.42 11.20
C GLN A 19 10.59 -4.08 10.10
N ALA A 20 9.33 -3.85 10.46
CA ALA A 20 8.27 -3.48 9.51
C ALA A 20 8.30 -1.99 9.13
N THR A 21 8.97 -1.14 9.93
CA THR A 21 9.17 0.28 9.63
C THR A 21 10.50 0.56 8.93
N GLN A 22 11.37 -0.46 8.79
CA GLN A 22 12.64 -0.34 8.09
C GLN A 22 12.46 -0.34 6.57
N LYS A 23 13.02 0.69 5.93
CA LYS A 23 13.11 0.74 4.47
C LYS A 23 14.06 -0.35 3.99
N LEU A 24 13.57 -1.21 3.07
CA LEU A 24 14.44 -2.13 2.32
C LEU A 24 15.37 -1.33 1.41
N SER A 25 16.59 -1.85 1.20
CA SER A 25 17.49 -1.28 0.20
C SER A 25 16.89 -1.40 -1.20
N ASP A 26 17.23 -0.47 -2.09
CA ASP A 26 16.70 -0.47 -3.46
C ASP A 26 17.14 -1.73 -4.23
N ASP A 27 18.32 -2.28 -3.92
CA ASP A 27 18.82 -3.54 -4.47
C ASP A 27 17.96 -4.74 -4.02
N ASP A 28 17.57 -4.76 -2.74
CA ASP A 28 16.72 -5.83 -2.21
C ASP A 28 15.28 -5.73 -2.73
N LEU A 29 14.77 -4.52 -2.93
CA LEU A 29 13.50 -4.28 -3.60
C LEU A 29 13.54 -4.78 -5.05
N THR A 30 14.62 -4.47 -5.77
CA THR A 30 14.81 -4.91 -7.16
C THR A 30 14.85 -6.45 -7.27
N LYS A 31 15.54 -7.13 -6.35
CA LYS A 31 15.59 -8.60 -6.31
C LYS A 31 14.22 -9.21 -6.01
N LYS A 32 13.48 -8.66 -5.04
CA LYS A 32 12.13 -9.12 -4.70
C LYS A 32 11.16 -8.95 -5.86
N GLU A 33 11.25 -7.84 -6.58
CA GLU A 33 10.43 -7.57 -7.75
C GLU A 33 10.77 -8.54 -8.90
N ALA A 34 12.05 -8.79 -9.15
CA ALA A 34 12.47 -9.79 -10.14
C ALA A 34 11.94 -11.19 -9.80
N GLN A 35 11.96 -11.59 -8.53
CA GLN A 35 11.38 -12.86 -8.06
C GLN A 35 9.86 -12.90 -8.24
N ARG A 36 9.16 -11.79 -7.93
CA ARG A 36 7.71 -11.65 -8.12
C ARG A 36 7.33 -11.85 -9.58
N LEU A 37 8.07 -11.24 -10.50
CA LEU A 37 7.87 -11.37 -11.94
C LEU A 37 8.19 -12.79 -12.45
N GLN A 38 9.24 -13.43 -11.95
CA GLN A 38 9.58 -14.82 -12.27
C GLN A 38 8.50 -15.81 -11.81
N GLY A 39 7.85 -15.54 -10.68
CA GLY A 39 6.74 -16.33 -10.14
C GLY A 39 5.42 -16.18 -10.90
N GLY A 40 5.39 -15.43 -12.01
CA GLY A 40 4.19 -15.26 -12.84
C GLY A 40 3.15 -14.32 -12.23
N ALA A 41 3.53 -13.45 -11.28
CA ALA A 41 2.61 -12.52 -10.65
C ALA A 41 2.24 -11.35 -11.59
N GLN A 42 1.41 -11.66 -12.58
CA GLN A 42 0.59 -10.69 -13.27
C GLN A 42 -0.58 -10.37 -12.33
N GLU A 43 -0.39 -9.47 -11.36
CA GLU A 43 -1.49 -9.08 -10.48
C GLU A 43 -2.59 -8.41 -11.31
N PRO A 44 -3.81 -8.98 -11.37
CA PRO A 44 -4.89 -8.41 -12.15
C PRO A 44 -5.45 -7.17 -11.42
N GLY A 45 -4.84 -6.01 -11.64
CA GLY A 45 -5.30 -4.79 -10.97
C GLY A 45 -4.36 -3.59 -11.01
N ALA A 46 -3.07 -3.79 -11.28
CA ALA A 46 -2.06 -2.72 -11.25
C ALA A 46 -2.29 -1.54 -12.22
N ASN A 47 -3.29 -1.62 -13.10
CA ASN A 47 -3.74 -0.55 -14.01
C ASN A 47 -5.26 -0.44 -14.13
N LYS A 48 -6.05 -0.88 -13.14
CA LYS A 48 -7.48 -0.55 -13.13
C LYS A 48 -7.61 0.87 -12.59
N ARG A 49 -7.65 1.87 -13.49
CA ARG A 49 -8.14 3.21 -13.16
C ARG A 49 -9.45 2.99 -12.40
N ALA A 50 -9.53 3.41 -11.13
CA ALA A 50 -10.80 3.45 -10.43
C ALA A 50 -11.76 4.22 -11.34
N GLY A 51 -12.76 3.54 -11.91
CA GLY A 51 -13.77 4.21 -12.72
C GLY A 51 -14.36 5.31 -11.87
N ALA A 52 -14.37 6.55 -12.36
CA ALA A 52 -14.95 7.66 -11.63
C ALA A 52 -16.39 7.28 -11.26
N ALA A 53 -16.65 7.10 -9.96
CA ALA A 53 -18.01 6.97 -9.47
C ALA A 53 -18.68 8.32 -9.74
N SER A 54 -19.52 8.38 -10.78
CA SER A 54 -20.40 9.53 -10.99
C SER A 54 -21.52 9.40 -9.95
N LEU A 55 -21.35 10.08 -8.82
CA LEU A 55 -22.49 10.40 -7.96
C LEU A 55 -23.38 11.34 -8.79
N ASP A 56 -24.50 10.81 -9.27
CA ASP A 56 -25.60 11.63 -9.74
C ASP A 56 -26.41 12.05 -8.50
N PRO A 57 -26.35 13.32 -8.05
CA PRO A 57 -27.12 13.79 -6.91
C PRO A 57 -28.62 13.99 -7.25
N SER A 58 -29.08 13.66 -8.47
CA SER A 58 -30.47 13.85 -8.89
C SER A 58 -31.35 12.60 -8.81
N GLY A 59 -30.86 11.51 -8.20
CA GLY A 59 -31.68 10.35 -7.83
C GLY A 59 -32.53 10.62 -6.58
N THR A 60 -33.77 11.04 -6.79
CA THR A 60 -34.86 11.15 -5.80
C THR A 60 -35.34 9.81 -5.28
#